data_AF-A0A2J5HTD2-F1
#
_entry.id   AF-A0A2J5HTD2-F1
#
_cell.length_a   1.000
_cell.length_b   1.000
_cell.length_c   1.000
_cell.angle_alpha   90.00
_cell.angle_beta   90.00
_cell.angle_gamma   90.00
#
_symmetry.space_group_name_H-M   'P 1'
#
loop_
_entity.id
_entity.type
_entity.pdbx_description
1 polymer ?
#
loop_
_entity_poly.entity_id
_entity_poly.type
_entity_poly.pdbx_seq_one_letter_code
_entity_poly.pdbx_strand_id
1 'polypeptide(L)'
;MYSFGLNNFLSNIPGINPNILSLQSSCGTAAGMSLAVIAPCFGATVYRLERDPALTQLLNDLSWLVFTVVTSQFATQEFAISFGILSDTRAKPLVPHWVAWVNSLLTLTYIPAYSAHCVHEGPMAWDGAVTFWLPIAAVAVQTGLLCFYVLMHLRRHATYG
;
A
#
# COMPACT_ATOMS: atom_id res chain seq x y z
N MET A 1 3.16 8.04 -9.19
CA MET A 1 4.49 7.85 -9.83
C MET A 1 5.13 6.50 -9.48
N TYR A 2 5.10 6.07 -8.20
CA TYR A 2 5.62 4.76 -7.76
C TYR A 2 5.12 3.55 -8.59
N SER A 3 3.79 3.40 -8.75
CA SER A 3 3.20 2.23 -9.43
C SER A 3 3.58 2.09 -10.91
N PHE A 4 3.86 3.21 -11.60
CA PHE A 4 4.32 3.19 -12.99
C PHE A 4 5.78 2.78 -13.10
N GLY A 5 6.65 3.30 -12.22
CA GLY A 5 8.04 2.87 -12.14
C GLY A 5 8.16 1.38 -11.82
N LEU A 6 7.33 0.90 -10.89
CA LEU A 6 7.28 -0.52 -10.54
C LEU A 6 6.73 -1.38 -11.69
N ASN A 7 5.74 -0.89 -12.43
CA ASN A 7 5.24 -1.59 -13.63
C ASN A 7 6.37 -1.80 -14.66
N ASN A 8 7.10 -0.72 -14.98
CA ASN A 8 8.25 -0.78 -15.89
C ASN A 8 9.37 -1.68 -15.38
N PHE A 9 9.54 -1.80 -14.06
CA PHE A 9 10.51 -2.71 -13.48
C PHE A 9 10.06 -4.16 -13.61
N LEU A 10 8.83 -4.49 -13.20
CA LEU A 10 8.27 -5.85 -13.24
C LEU A 10 8.07 -6.38 -14.66
N SER A 11 7.88 -5.52 -15.65
CA SER A 11 7.79 -5.93 -17.07
C SER A 11 9.08 -6.57 -17.61
N ASN A 12 10.21 -6.43 -16.90
CA ASN A 12 11.46 -7.15 -17.21
C ASN A 12 11.45 -8.63 -16.79
N ILE A 13 10.35 -9.14 -16.22
CA ILE A 13 10.14 -10.56 -15.93
C ILE A 13 9.61 -11.26 -17.19
N PRO A 14 10.33 -12.25 -17.75
CA PRO A 14 9.90 -12.96 -18.96
C PRO A 14 8.58 -13.71 -18.72
N GLY A 15 7.60 -13.50 -19.61
CA GLY A 15 6.31 -14.21 -19.54
C GLY A 15 5.38 -13.77 -18.42
N ILE A 16 5.64 -12.63 -17.77
CA ILE A 16 4.74 -12.09 -16.75
C ILE A 16 3.35 -11.83 -17.35
N ASN A 17 2.31 -12.27 -16.64
CA ASN A 17 0.94 -12.08 -17.08
C ASN A 17 0.60 -10.56 -17.07
N PRO A 18 0.20 -9.96 -18.20
CA PRO A 18 -0.13 -8.53 -18.27
C PRO A 18 -1.25 -8.12 -17.30
N ASN A 19 -2.15 -9.04 -16.95
CA ASN A 19 -3.23 -8.75 -16.01
C ASN A 19 -2.70 -8.46 -14.61
N ILE A 20 -1.57 -9.06 -14.19
CA ILE A 20 -0.94 -8.79 -12.89
C ILE A 20 -0.38 -7.36 -12.87
N LEU A 21 0.27 -6.95 -13.96
CA LEU A 21 0.82 -5.59 -14.11
C LEU A 21 -0.28 -4.53 -14.15
N SER A 22 -1.37 -4.80 -14.86
CA SER A 22 -2.55 -3.94 -14.92
C SER A 22 -3.24 -3.87 -13.57
N LEU A 23 -3.36 -4.99 -12.85
CA LEU A 23 -3.98 -5.05 -11.53
C LEU A 23 -3.20 -4.20 -10.52
N GLN A 24 -1.88 -4.40 -10.39
CA GLN A 24 -1.08 -3.64 -9.43
C GLN A 24 -1.10 -2.13 -9.73
N SER A 25 -1.02 -1.74 -11.02
CA SER A 25 -1.02 -0.34 -11.41
C SER A 25 -2.38 0.33 -11.22
N SER A 26 -3.46 -0.38 -11.52
CA SER A 26 -4.83 0.09 -11.31
C SER A 26 -5.12 0.28 -9.82
N CYS A 27 -4.76 -0.70 -8.99
CA CYS A 27 -4.92 -0.60 -7.53
C CYS A 27 -4.09 0.54 -6.95
N GLY A 28 -2.83 0.71 -7.38
CA GLY A 28 -2.00 1.82 -6.92
C GLY A 28 -2.50 3.20 -7.34
N THR A 29 -3.07 3.31 -8.54
CA THR A 29 -3.71 4.55 -9.00
C THR A 29 -4.99 4.83 -8.22
N ALA A 30 -5.81 3.80 -8.01
CA ALA A 30 -7.03 3.89 -7.22
C ALA A 30 -6.75 4.30 -5.76
N ALA A 31 -5.69 3.76 -5.14
CA ALA A 31 -5.23 4.17 -3.82
C ALA A 31 -4.84 5.65 -3.79
N GLY A 32 -4.11 6.13 -4.80
CA GLY A 32 -3.78 7.55 -4.95
C GLY A 32 -5.02 8.44 -5.08
N MET A 33 -6.03 8.00 -5.84
CA MET A 33 -7.30 8.72 -5.98
C MET A 33 -8.10 8.73 -4.67
N SER A 34 -8.19 7.60 -3.96
CA SER A 34 -8.85 7.53 -2.65
C SER A 34 -8.20 8.50 -1.65
N LEU A 35 -6.87 8.55 -1.58
CA LEU A 35 -6.15 9.50 -0.73
C LEU A 35 -6.48 10.96 -1.08
N ALA A 36 -6.61 11.29 -2.37
CA ALA A 36 -7.02 12.62 -2.81
C ALA A 36 -8.45 12.98 -2.39
N VAL A 37 -9.36 11.99 -2.31
CA VAL A 37 -10.74 12.18 -1.83
C VAL A 37 -10.81 12.30 -0.31
N ILE A 38 -9.94 11.60 0.42
CA ILE A 38 -9.89 11.63 1.88
C ILE A 38 -9.37 12.97 2.41
N ALA A 39 -8.43 13.62 1.71
CA ALA A 39 -7.87 14.89 2.16
C ALA A 39 -8.95 15.99 2.38
N PRO A 40 -9.93 16.20 1.49
CA PRO A 40 -11.09 17.05 1.76
C PRO A 40 -11.93 16.68 2.98
N CYS A 41 -12.04 15.39 3.35
CA CYS A 41 -12.76 14.97 4.56
C CYS A 41 -12.08 15.52 5.83
N PHE A 42 -10.75 15.42 5.90
CA PHE A 42 -9.97 16.05 6.95
C PHE A 42 -10.05 17.59 6.88
N GLY A 43 -10.06 18.16 5.68
CA GLY A 43 -10.29 19.60 5.48
C GLY A 43 -11.63 20.07 6.04
N ALA A 44 -12.70 19.29 5.86
CA ALA A 44 -14.02 19.60 6.39
C ALA A 44 -14.07 19.58 7.94
N THR A 45 -13.21 18.77 8.57
CA THR A 45 -13.07 18.71 10.03
C THR A 45 -12.52 20.03 10.58
N VAL A 46 -11.54 20.64 9.91
CA VAL A 46 -10.91 21.90 10.35
C VAL A 46 -11.57 23.17 9.79
N TYR A 47 -12.48 23.04 8.83
CA TYR A 47 -13.07 24.18 8.11
C TYR A 47 -13.86 25.14 9.01
N ARG A 48 -14.43 24.67 10.13
CA ARG A 48 -15.13 25.50 11.13
C ARG A 48 -14.75 25.08 12.55
N LEU A 49 -13.71 25.72 13.08
CA LEU A 49 -13.19 25.44 14.41
C LEU A 49 -14.16 25.81 15.55
N GLU A 50 -15.10 26.75 15.31
CA GLU A 50 -16.11 27.17 16.31
C GLU A 50 -17.30 26.20 16.44
N ARG A 51 -17.33 25.11 15.66
CA ARG A 51 -18.40 24.10 15.73
C ARG A 51 -18.33 23.34 17.06
N ASP A 52 -19.49 22.84 17.50
CA ASP A 52 -19.60 21.90 18.62
C ASP A 52 -18.51 20.82 18.53
N PRO A 53 -17.65 20.65 19.57
CA PRO A 53 -16.61 19.65 19.62
C PRO A 53 -17.07 18.23 19.25
N ALA A 54 -18.30 17.85 19.62
CA ALA A 54 -18.84 16.53 19.32
C ALA A 54 -18.96 16.28 17.79
N LEU A 55 -19.33 17.31 17.02
CA LEU A 55 -19.41 17.21 15.57
C LEU A 55 -18.02 17.19 14.91
N THR A 56 -17.05 17.90 15.50
CA THR A 56 -15.66 17.86 15.04
C THR A 56 -15.06 16.47 15.23
N GLN A 57 -15.33 15.84 16.38
CA GLN A 57 -14.92 14.46 16.63
C GLN A 57 -15.57 13.48 15.64
N LEU A 58 -16.89 13.58 15.43
CA LEU A 58 -17.59 12.75 14.45
C LEU A 58 -16.98 12.85 13.04
N LEU A 59 -16.62 14.06 12.58
CA LEU A 59 -16.00 14.26 11.28
C LEU A 59 -14.57 13.71 11.23
N ASN A 60 -13.83 13.80 12.33
CA ASN A 60 -12.49 13.22 12.44
C ASN A 60 -12.55 11.69 12.35
N ASP A 61 -13.40 11.05 13.16
CA ASP A 61 -13.58 9.60 13.17
C ASP A 61 -14.03 9.10 11.80
N LEU A 62 -15.00 9.79 11.17
CA LEU A 62 -15.43 9.45 9.81
C LEU A 62 -14.30 9.53 8.79
N SER A 63 -13.44 10.56 8.87
CA SER A 63 -12.31 10.72 7.95
C SER A 63 -11.31 9.57 8.08
N TRP A 64 -11.04 9.13 9.30
CA TRP A 64 -10.18 7.97 9.57
C TRP A 64 -10.81 6.64 9.19
N LEU A 65 -12.11 6.46 9.41
CA LEU A 65 -12.80 5.24 8.98
C LEU A 65 -12.86 5.13 7.45
N VAL A 66 -13.04 6.22 6.72
CA VAL A 66 -12.96 6.23 5.25
C VAL A 66 -11.53 5.93 4.77
N PHE A 67 -10.49 6.33 5.53
CA PHE A 67 -9.10 6.01 5.20
C PHE A 67 -8.84 4.50 5.07
N THR A 68 -9.61 3.65 5.78
CA THR A 68 -9.48 2.17 5.69
C THR A 68 -9.72 1.61 4.29
N VAL A 69 -10.42 2.33 3.39
CA VAL A 69 -10.60 1.93 1.98
C VAL A 69 -9.25 1.76 1.27
N VAL A 70 -8.30 2.63 1.58
CA VAL A 70 -6.95 2.63 1.00
C VAL A 70 -6.20 1.34 1.29
N THR A 71 -6.43 0.76 2.48
CA THR A 71 -5.83 -0.49 2.91
C THR A 71 -6.17 -1.66 1.99
N SER A 72 -7.42 -1.73 1.50
CA SER A 72 -7.85 -2.78 0.56
C SER A 72 -7.19 -2.67 -0.81
N GLN A 73 -6.98 -1.44 -1.27
CA GLN A 73 -6.36 -1.13 -2.55
C GLN A 73 -4.87 -1.48 -2.51
N PHE A 74 -4.17 -1.08 -1.44
CA PHE A 74 -2.78 -1.49 -1.23
C PHE A 74 -2.64 -2.99 -1.03
N ALA A 75 -3.53 -3.65 -0.28
CA ALA A 75 -3.46 -5.09 -0.11
C ALA A 75 -3.49 -5.84 -1.46
N THR A 76 -4.42 -5.45 -2.32
CA THR A 76 -4.57 -6.04 -3.65
C THR A 76 -3.35 -5.75 -4.54
N GLN A 77 -2.83 -4.52 -4.49
CA GLN A 77 -1.62 -4.14 -5.21
C GLN A 77 -0.42 -4.99 -4.78
N GLU A 78 -0.20 -5.15 -3.49
CA GLU A 78 0.96 -5.86 -2.93
C GLU A 78 0.90 -7.37 -3.15
N PHE A 79 -0.29 -7.96 -3.11
CA PHE A 79 -0.45 -9.36 -3.55
C PHE A 79 -0.14 -9.51 -5.04
N ALA A 80 -0.63 -8.62 -5.89
CA ALA A 80 -0.33 -8.67 -7.33
C ALA A 80 1.19 -8.56 -7.60
N ILE A 81 1.89 -7.67 -6.89
CA ILE A 81 3.36 -7.55 -6.97
C ILE A 81 4.02 -8.87 -6.55
N SER A 82 3.60 -9.46 -5.43
CA SER A 82 4.14 -10.72 -4.91
C SER A 82 3.96 -11.86 -5.91
N PHE A 83 2.77 -12.00 -6.50
CA PHE A 83 2.52 -12.99 -7.56
C PHE A 83 3.37 -12.73 -8.81
N GLY A 84 3.56 -11.46 -9.19
CA GLY A 84 4.44 -11.09 -10.29
C GLY A 84 5.89 -11.54 -10.04
N ILE A 85 6.42 -11.31 -8.84
CA ILE A 85 7.78 -11.75 -8.46
C ILE A 85 7.89 -13.28 -8.45
N LEU A 86 6.89 -13.98 -7.91
CA LEU A 86 6.88 -15.45 -7.86
C LEU A 86 6.76 -16.10 -9.25
N SER A 87 6.22 -15.37 -10.24
CA SER A 87 6.17 -15.86 -11.62
C SER A 87 7.53 -15.91 -12.33
N ASP A 88 8.55 -15.28 -11.75
CA ASP A 88 9.91 -15.28 -12.30
C ASP A 88 10.59 -16.64 -12.07
N THR A 89 10.71 -17.43 -13.14
CA THR A 89 11.31 -18.78 -13.12
C THR A 89 12.81 -18.80 -13.47
N ARG A 90 13.43 -17.63 -13.63
CA ARG A 90 14.87 -17.54 -13.95
C ARG A 90 15.73 -18.08 -12.80
N ALA A 91 16.89 -18.65 -13.14
CA ALA A 91 17.90 -19.08 -12.16
C ALA A 91 18.42 -17.93 -11.28
N LYS A 92 18.41 -16.70 -11.82
CA LYS A 92 18.66 -15.45 -11.08
C LYS A 92 17.45 -14.54 -11.30
N PRO A 93 16.43 -14.58 -10.41
CA PRO A 93 15.24 -13.75 -10.58
C PRO A 93 15.58 -12.27 -10.38
N LEU A 94 14.74 -11.39 -10.94
CA LEU A 94 14.87 -9.93 -10.82
C LEU A 94 14.81 -9.49 -9.36
N VAL A 95 13.86 -10.07 -8.63
CA VAL A 95 13.69 -9.94 -7.19
C VAL A 95 13.68 -11.35 -6.59
N PRO A 96 14.44 -11.65 -5.53
CA PRO A 96 14.42 -12.96 -4.89
C PRO A 96 13.02 -13.31 -4.38
N HIS A 97 12.61 -14.58 -4.54
CA HIS A 97 11.27 -15.03 -4.14
C HIS A 97 10.98 -14.87 -2.64
N TRP A 98 12.00 -14.89 -1.77
CA TRP A 98 11.81 -14.63 -0.34
C TRP A 98 11.22 -13.24 -0.07
N VAL A 99 11.53 -12.25 -0.92
CA VAL A 99 10.99 -10.89 -0.82
C VAL A 99 9.49 -10.91 -1.09
N ALA A 100 9.03 -11.71 -2.06
CA ALA A 100 7.61 -11.87 -2.34
C ALA A 100 6.84 -12.51 -1.18
N TRP A 101 7.47 -13.47 -0.48
CA TRP A 101 6.89 -14.09 0.72
C TRP A 101 6.81 -13.10 1.88
N VAL A 102 7.88 -12.34 2.14
CA VAL A 102 7.88 -11.27 3.15
C VAL A 102 6.83 -10.21 2.80
N ASN A 103 6.75 -9.81 1.53
CA ASN A 103 5.75 -8.85 1.05
C ASN A 103 4.34 -9.35 1.33
N SER A 104 4.03 -10.59 0.95
CA SER A 104 2.73 -11.23 1.19
C SER A 104 2.39 -11.33 2.68
N LEU A 105 3.36 -11.69 3.52
CA LEU A 105 3.17 -11.77 4.97
C LEU A 105 2.86 -10.39 5.58
N LEU A 106 3.59 -9.35 5.15
CA LEU A 106 3.32 -7.98 5.56
C LEU A 106 1.95 -7.51 5.07
N THR A 107 1.50 -7.92 3.89
CA THR A 107 0.16 -7.60 3.39
C THR A 107 -0.95 -8.21 4.24
N LEU A 108 -0.74 -9.40 4.83
CA LEU A 108 -1.73 -9.98 5.76
C LEU A 108 -1.92 -9.13 7.02
N THR A 109 -0.94 -8.31 7.40
CA THR A 109 -1.07 -7.37 8.53
C THR A 109 -2.05 -6.24 8.26
N TYR A 110 -2.57 -6.12 7.04
CA TYR A 110 -3.61 -5.15 6.67
C TYR A 110 -5.02 -5.62 7.05
N ILE A 111 -5.22 -6.92 7.28
CA ILE A 111 -6.53 -7.49 7.63
C ILE A 111 -7.08 -6.91 8.94
N PRO A 112 -6.30 -6.77 10.02
CA PRO A 112 -6.78 -6.14 11.25
C PRO A 112 -7.34 -4.73 11.06
N ALA A 113 -6.88 -3.96 10.06
CA ALA A 113 -7.37 -2.60 9.82
C ALA A 113 -8.89 -2.53 9.59
N TYR A 114 -9.52 -3.60 9.10
CA TYR A 114 -10.98 -3.65 8.93
C TYR A 114 -11.73 -3.77 10.26
N SER A 115 -11.08 -4.25 11.32
CA SER A 115 -11.67 -4.32 12.66
C SER A 115 -11.84 -2.95 13.31
N ALA A 116 -11.18 -1.90 12.78
CA ALA A 116 -11.30 -0.52 13.26
C ALA A 116 -12.75 0.01 13.24
N HIS A 117 -13.63 -0.57 12.40
CA HIS A 117 -15.07 -0.22 12.35
C HIS A 117 -15.90 -0.86 13.48
N CYS A 118 -15.34 -1.82 14.20
CA CYS A 118 -16.07 -2.63 15.17
C CYS A 118 -15.66 -2.35 16.62
N VAL A 119 -14.50 -1.75 16.84
CA VAL A 119 -13.97 -1.48 18.18
C VAL A 119 -13.65 0.00 18.34
N HIS A 120 -14.01 0.55 19.50
CA HIS A 120 -13.87 1.98 19.79
C HIS A 120 -12.63 2.30 20.62
N GLU A 121 -12.05 1.31 21.32
CA GLU A 121 -10.90 1.51 22.20
C GLU A 121 -9.92 0.33 22.12
N GLY A 122 -8.66 0.59 22.45
CA GLY A 122 -7.61 -0.42 22.53
C GLY A 122 -6.79 -0.58 21.23
N PRO A 123 -5.94 -1.62 21.14
CA PRO A 123 -4.95 -1.75 20.07
C PRO A 123 -5.56 -1.96 18.68
N MET A 124 -6.84 -2.32 18.61
CA MET A 124 -7.60 -2.55 17.38
C MET A 124 -8.52 -1.36 17.00
N ALA A 125 -8.63 -0.32 17.84
CA ALA A 125 -9.36 0.91 17.51
C ALA A 125 -8.73 1.60 16.30
N TRP A 126 -9.39 2.54 15.63
CA TRP A 126 -8.83 3.14 14.40
C TRP A 126 -7.47 3.84 14.62
N ASP A 127 -7.21 4.34 15.83
CA ASP A 127 -5.97 4.98 16.29
C ASP A 127 -4.98 4.01 16.98
N GLY A 128 -5.34 2.72 17.03
CA GLY A 128 -4.61 1.67 17.72
C GLY A 128 -3.30 1.25 17.04
N ALA A 129 -2.43 0.62 17.82
CA ALA A 129 -1.12 0.14 17.33
C ALA A 129 -1.22 -0.87 16.18
N VAL A 130 -2.25 -1.72 16.15
CA VAL A 130 -2.36 -2.85 15.21
C VAL A 130 -3.06 -2.45 13.91
N THR A 131 -3.99 -1.53 13.98
CA THR A 131 -4.84 -1.05 12.87
C THR A 131 -4.26 0.17 12.18
N PHE A 132 -3.56 1.03 12.92
CA PHE A 132 -2.95 2.25 12.38
C PHE A 132 -1.46 2.07 12.09
N TRP A 133 -0.68 1.78 13.13
CA TRP A 133 0.79 1.83 13.04
C TRP A 133 1.38 0.61 12.32
N LEU A 134 0.84 -0.58 12.54
CA LEU A 134 1.34 -1.80 11.93
C LEU A 134 1.23 -1.79 10.39
N PRO A 135 0.09 -1.42 9.76
CA PRO A 135 0.00 -1.30 8.31
C PRO A 135 0.96 -0.25 7.74
N ILE A 136 1.12 0.90 8.42
CA ILE A 136 2.06 1.95 7.99
C ILE A 136 3.50 1.42 7.98
N ALA A 137 3.91 0.74 9.06
CA ALA A 137 5.23 0.14 9.14
C ALA A 137 5.45 -0.93 8.07
N ALA A 138 4.44 -1.78 7.82
CA ALA A 138 4.47 -2.78 6.77
C ALA A 138 4.62 -2.15 5.37
N VAL A 139 3.82 -1.15 5.00
CA VAL A 139 3.95 -0.42 3.72
C VAL A 139 5.34 0.19 3.57
N ALA A 140 5.89 0.78 4.64
CA ALA A 140 7.22 1.39 4.62
C ALA A 140 8.31 0.35 4.33
N VAL A 141 8.24 -0.82 4.97
CA VAL A 141 9.18 -1.93 4.74
C VAL A 141 9.04 -2.48 3.31
N GLN A 142 7.81 -2.74 2.86
CA GLN A 142 7.52 -3.25 1.51
C GLN A 142 8.05 -2.31 0.43
N THR A 143 7.71 -1.02 0.53
CA THR A 143 8.17 0.02 -0.40
C THR A 143 9.68 0.15 -0.35
N GLY A 144 10.30 0.17 0.83
CA GLY A 144 11.75 0.23 0.99
C GLY A 144 12.48 -0.94 0.33
N LEU A 145 11.99 -2.17 0.54
CA LEU A 145 12.54 -3.38 -0.07
C LEU A 145 12.44 -3.32 -1.61
N LEU A 146 11.26 -2.99 -2.15
CA LEU A 146 11.05 -2.92 -3.59
C LEU A 146 11.89 -1.81 -4.22
N CYS A 147 11.93 -0.61 -3.62
CA CYS A 147 12.79 0.49 -4.07
C CYS A 147 14.27 0.09 -4.07
N PHE A 148 14.74 -0.63 -3.05
CA PHE A 148 16.11 -1.12 -3.00
C PHE A 148 16.46 -2.01 -4.21
N TYR A 149 15.58 -2.97 -4.56
CA TYR A 149 15.80 -3.84 -5.73
C TYR A 149 15.70 -3.09 -7.06
N VAL A 150 14.76 -2.14 -7.18
CA VAL A 150 14.66 -1.26 -8.36
C VAL A 150 15.96 -0.47 -8.54
N LEU A 151 16.46 0.16 -7.48
CA LEU A 151 17.71 0.94 -7.53
C LEU A 151 18.92 0.07 -7.85
N MET A 152 19.02 -1.13 -7.28
CA MET A 152 20.08 -2.07 -7.63
C MET A 152 20.02 -2.50 -9.10
N HIS A 153 18.82 -2.73 -9.63
CA HIS A 153 18.63 -3.05 -11.04
C HIS A 153 19.06 -1.89 -11.95
N LEU A 154 18.63 -0.66 -11.65
CA LEU A 154 19.04 0.53 -12.40
C LEU A 154 20.56 0.75 -12.39
N ARG A 155 21.21 0.58 -11.23
CA ARG A 155 22.67 0.69 -11.11
C ARG A 155 23.42 -0.30 -12.00
N ARG A 156 22.89 -1.52 -12.16
CA ARG A 156 23.50 -2.52 -13.05
C ARG A 156 23.40 -2.13 -14.52
N HIS A 157 22.31 -1.48 -14.94
CA HIS A 157 22.16 -1.02 -16.32
C HIS A 157 23.03 0.20 -16.64
N ALA A 158 23.22 1.12 -15.68
CA ALA A 158 24.04 2.32 -15.87
C ALA A 158 25.55 2.02 -16.01
N THR A 159 26.04 0.88 -15.51
CA THR A 159 27.46 0.48 -15.64
C THR A 159 27.83 -0.14 -16.99
N TYR A 160 26.87 -0.39 -17.89
CA TYR A 160 27.09 -1.01 -19.20
C TYR A 160 26.71 -0.12 -20.40
N GLY A 161 26.36 1.15 -20.16
CA GLY A 161 26.07 2.15 -21.20
C GLY A 161 27.08 3.29 -21.16
#